data_AF-A0A7S2G2F8-F1
#
_entry.id   AF-A0A7S2G2F8-F1
#
_cell.length_a   1.000
_cell.length_b   1.000
_cell.length_c   1.000
_cell.angle_alpha   90.00
_cell.angle_beta   90.00
_cell.angle_gamma   90.00
#
_symmetry.space_group_name_H-M   'P 1'
#
loop_
_entity.id
_entity.type
_entity.pdbx_description
1 polymer ?
#
loop_
_entity_poly.entity_id
_entity_poly.type
_entity_poly.pdbx_seq_one_letter_code
_entity_poly.pdbx_strand_id
1 'polypeptide(L)'
;GVQLLRGTAMGQCHCQCQEVCRTAGEEKGDGSQASTKSVGLALSFLNNTPREPRPTFTFETGAEYTGEWVGSRRDGEGTQVWPDKSEYVGQWRDDMAEGWGRFKCADGEVYEGEWLSDQ
;
A
#
# COMPACT_ATOMS: atom_id res chain seq x y z
N GLY A 1 12.94 16.54 16.94
CA GLY A 1 13.96 16.57 15.88
C GLY A 1 13.59 15.49 14.89
N VAL A 2 13.69 15.74 13.59
CA VAL A 2 13.44 14.71 12.58
C VAL A 2 14.64 13.77 12.59
N GLN A 3 14.45 12.53 13.05
CA GLN A 3 15.52 11.54 13.08
C GLN A 3 15.62 10.94 11.67
N LEU A 4 16.57 11.44 10.87
CA LEU A 4 16.89 10.91 9.53
C LEU A 4 17.62 9.56 9.67
N LEU A 5 16.89 8.49 9.98
CA LEU A 5 17.43 7.14 9.92
C LEU A 5 17.46 6.72 8.44
N ARG A 6 18.66 6.53 7.89
CA ARG A 6 18.84 5.89 6.60
C ARG A 6 18.86 4.38 6.83
N GLY A 7 17.73 3.70 6.66
CA GLY A 7 17.69 2.25 6.82
C GLY A 7 16.30 1.67 6.64
N THR A 8 16.22 0.54 5.95
CA THR A 8 15.02 -0.27 5.70
C THR A 8 14.05 -0.22 6.87
N ALA A 9 12.82 0.23 6.61
CA ALA A 9 11.81 0.62 7.60
C ALA A 9 11.17 -0.57 8.33
N MET A 10 11.95 -1.56 8.74
CA MET A 10 11.52 -2.62 9.64
C MET A 10 12.64 -2.83 10.66
N GLY A 11 12.61 -2.07 11.75
CA GLY A 11 13.44 -2.44 12.91
C GLY A 11 13.71 -1.42 14.00
N GLN A 12 13.35 -0.14 13.89
CA GLN A 12 13.75 0.84 14.91
C GLN A 12 12.68 1.83 15.38
N CYS A 13 11.49 1.85 14.79
CA CYS A 13 10.37 2.48 15.46
C CYS A 13 9.91 1.51 16.55
N HIS A 14 9.98 1.91 17.81
CA HIS A 14 9.34 1.22 18.94
C HIS A 14 7.80 1.34 18.86
N CYS A 15 7.26 1.52 17.65
CA CYS A 15 5.85 1.57 17.36
C CYS A 15 5.35 0.12 17.54
N GLN A 16 4.54 -0.07 18.58
CA GLN A 16 3.83 -1.30 18.91
C GLN A 16 2.81 -1.67 17.82
N CYS A 17 3.15 -1.58 16.54
CA CYS A 17 2.39 -2.18 15.45
C CYS A 17 2.58 -3.71 15.39
N GLN A 18 3.01 -4.35 16.48
CA GLN A 18 3.21 -5.80 16.54
C GLN A 18 1.92 -6.61 16.79
N GLU A 19 0.74 -5.99 16.99
CA GLU A 19 -0.47 -6.77 17.31
C GLU A 19 -1.75 -6.47 16.51
N VAL A 20 -1.72 -5.70 15.40
CA VAL A 20 -2.90 -5.60 14.49
C VAL A 20 -2.58 -5.89 13.02
N CYS A 21 -1.50 -6.61 12.74
CA CYS A 21 -1.31 -7.34 11.48
C CYS A 21 -1.12 -8.85 11.75
N ARG A 22 -2.03 -9.44 12.53
CA ARG A 22 -2.22 -10.90 12.49
C ARG A 22 -3.48 -11.18 11.66
N THR A 23 -3.24 -11.76 10.49
CA THR A 23 -4.16 -12.48 9.59
C THR A 23 -5.29 -11.68 8.94
N ALA A 24 -5.06 -11.23 7.71
CA ALA A 24 -5.87 -11.71 6.58
C ALA A 24 -4.94 -12.70 5.85
N GLY A 25 -5.09 -14.01 6.02
CA GLY A 25 -6.29 -14.73 5.60
C GLY A 25 -5.96 -15.29 4.22
N GLU A 26 -5.51 -16.54 4.18
CA GLU A 26 -5.48 -17.35 2.97
C GLU A 26 -6.84 -17.27 2.26
N GLU A 27 -6.90 -16.63 1.10
CA GLU A 27 -7.99 -16.87 0.16
C GLU A 27 -7.61 -18.06 -0.73
N LYS A 28 -7.87 -19.27 -0.24
CA LYS A 28 -8.22 -20.37 -1.14
C LYS A 28 -9.71 -20.32 -1.44
N GLY A 29 -10.03 -19.60 -2.51
CA GLY A 29 -11.06 -19.98 -3.49
C GLY A 29 -12.53 -19.75 -3.14
N ASP A 30 -13.13 -18.74 -3.78
CA ASP A 30 -14.16 -19.03 -4.78
C ASP A 30 -13.53 -18.75 -6.18
N GLY A 31 -13.84 -19.43 -7.26
CA GLY A 31 -15.16 -19.92 -7.61
C GLY A 31 -15.82 -19.11 -8.72
N SER A 32 -15.12 -18.19 -9.40
CA SER A 32 -15.61 -17.65 -10.68
C SER A 32 -15.38 -18.64 -11.81
N GLN A 33 -16.30 -19.61 -11.94
CA GLN A 33 -16.58 -20.20 -13.25
C GLN A 33 -17.12 -19.11 -14.18
N ALA A 34 -16.23 -18.34 -14.79
CA ALA A 34 -16.55 -17.60 -16.01
C ALA A 34 -16.48 -18.59 -17.19
N SER A 35 -17.34 -19.60 -17.18
CA SER A 35 -17.71 -20.27 -18.43
C SER A 35 -18.86 -19.47 -19.01
N THR A 36 -18.53 -18.51 -19.88
CA THR A 36 -19.16 -18.48 -21.20
C THR A 36 -18.40 -17.56 -22.14
N LYS A 37 -17.85 -18.21 -23.16
CA LYS A 37 -17.48 -17.70 -24.48
C LYS A 37 -16.16 -16.95 -24.57
N SER A 38 -15.15 -17.72 -24.97
CA SER A 38 -14.03 -17.26 -25.78
C SER A 38 -14.51 -16.29 -26.86
N VAL A 39 -14.12 -15.03 -26.72
CA VAL A 39 -13.72 -14.23 -27.87
C VAL A 39 -12.30 -13.80 -27.55
N GLY A 40 -11.34 -14.55 -28.09
CA GLY A 40 -9.94 -14.17 -27.99
C GLY A 40 -9.75 -12.83 -28.68
N LEU A 41 -9.27 -11.83 -27.94
CA LEU A 41 -8.72 -10.61 -28.52
C LEU A 41 -7.56 -10.14 -27.63
N ALA A 42 -6.35 -10.30 -28.18
CA ALA A 42 -5.09 -9.63 -27.84
C ALA A 42 -4.54 -9.75 -26.40
N LEU A 43 -3.74 -10.79 -26.17
CA LEU A 43 -2.76 -10.92 -25.08
C LEU A 43 -1.56 -9.95 -25.21
N SER A 44 -1.76 -8.73 -25.72
CA SER A 44 -0.69 -7.75 -25.99
C SER A 44 -0.92 -6.36 -25.39
N PHE A 45 -1.79 -6.24 -24.37
CA PHE A 45 -2.02 -4.99 -23.63
C PHE A 45 -1.49 -5.00 -22.18
N LEU A 46 -0.71 -6.01 -21.78
CA LEU A 46 -0.50 -6.38 -20.38
C LEU A 46 0.47 -5.52 -19.52
N ASN A 47 0.98 -4.39 -20.00
CA ASN A 47 2.00 -3.64 -19.24
C ASN A 47 1.83 -2.12 -19.22
N ASN A 48 0.67 -1.60 -19.60
CA ASN A 48 0.47 -0.14 -19.63
C ASN A 48 -0.90 0.31 -19.09
N THR A 49 -1.38 -0.35 -18.04
CA THR A 49 -2.49 0.20 -17.27
C THR A 49 -1.98 1.50 -16.62
N PRO A 50 -2.53 2.68 -16.97
CA PRO A 50 -2.05 3.95 -16.45
C PRO A 50 -2.39 4.09 -14.97
N ARG A 51 -1.58 4.90 -14.27
CA ARG A 51 -1.88 5.37 -12.92
C ARG A 51 -3.04 6.34 -12.97
N GLU A 52 -3.99 6.17 -12.07
CA GLU A 52 -5.16 7.04 -11.98
C GLU A 52 -5.36 7.47 -10.52
N PRO A 53 -5.41 8.79 -10.22
CA PRO A 53 -5.78 9.25 -8.89
C PRO A 53 -7.25 8.92 -8.62
N ARG A 54 -7.55 8.43 -7.42
CA ARG A 54 -8.91 8.10 -7.00
C ARG A 54 -9.32 8.83 -5.72
N PRO A 55 -10.63 8.96 -5.45
CA PRO A 55 -11.11 9.37 -4.13
C PRO A 55 -10.57 8.45 -3.03
N THR A 56 -10.60 8.94 -1.80
CA THR A 56 -10.17 8.18 -0.63
C THR A 56 -10.88 6.84 -0.54
N PHE A 57 -10.09 5.78 -0.36
CA PHE A 57 -10.57 4.42 -0.16
C PHE A 57 -10.37 4.04 1.31
N THR A 58 -11.42 3.55 1.94
CA THR A 58 -11.36 3.03 3.31
C THR A 58 -11.29 1.50 3.26
N PHE A 59 -10.21 0.94 3.79
CA PHE A 59 -10.03 -0.51 3.92
C PHE A 59 -10.88 -1.09 5.05
N GLU A 60 -11.09 -2.40 5.03
CA GLU A 60 -11.79 -3.12 6.10
C GLU A 60 -11.09 -2.98 7.47
N THR A 61 -9.77 -2.75 7.46
CA THR A 61 -8.98 -2.47 8.66
C THR A 61 -9.27 -1.09 9.28
N GLY A 62 -10.03 -0.23 8.59
CA GLY A 62 -10.24 1.16 8.95
C GLY A 62 -9.11 2.10 8.52
N ALA A 63 -8.06 1.60 7.86
CA ALA A 63 -7.08 2.45 7.22
C ALA A 63 -7.72 3.18 6.03
N GLU A 64 -7.24 4.38 5.74
CA GLU A 64 -7.69 5.21 4.63
C GLU A 64 -6.51 5.46 3.69
N TYR A 65 -6.73 5.33 2.39
CA TYR A 65 -5.73 5.65 1.37
C TYR A 65 -6.27 6.68 0.39
N THR A 66 -5.45 7.69 0.10
CA THR A 66 -5.69 8.69 -0.94
C THR A 66 -4.47 8.76 -1.84
N GLY A 67 -4.63 8.47 -3.13
CA GLY A 67 -3.50 8.45 -4.04
C GLY A 67 -3.81 7.82 -5.39
N GLU A 68 -2.74 7.45 -6.07
CA GLU A 68 -2.77 6.82 -7.39
C GLU A 68 -2.96 5.30 -7.30
N TRP A 69 -3.59 4.75 -8.34
CA TRP A 69 -3.91 3.34 -8.48
C TRP A 69 -3.63 2.84 -9.89
N VAL A 70 -3.22 1.58 -10.00
CA VAL A 70 -3.18 0.82 -11.25
C VAL A 70 -4.08 -0.41 -11.09
N GLY A 71 -5.20 -0.45 -11.81
CA GLY A 71 -6.19 -1.51 -11.63
C GLY A 71 -6.80 -1.47 -10.21
N SER A 72 -6.55 -2.50 -9.39
CA SER A 72 -7.00 -2.58 -7.99
C SER A 72 -5.88 -2.39 -6.97
N ARG A 73 -4.67 -2.01 -7.42
CA ARG A 73 -3.46 -1.91 -6.60
C ARG A 73 -3.04 -0.45 -6.47
N ARG A 74 -2.56 -0.06 -5.29
CA ARG A 74 -1.94 1.26 -5.06
C ARG A 74 -0.61 1.31 -5.80
N ASP A 75 -0.43 2.35 -6.60
CA ASP A 75 0.77 2.52 -7.42
C ASP A 75 0.94 3.98 -7.81
N GLY A 76 2.11 4.56 -7.54
CA GLY A 76 2.38 5.98 -7.67
C GLY A 76 2.44 6.71 -6.33
N GLU A 77 2.12 8.00 -6.32
CA GLU A 77 2.12 8.77 -5.08
C GLU A 77 0.82 8.56 -4.28
N GLY A 78 0.96 8.41 -2.97
CA GLY A 78 -0.19 8.17 -2.11
C GLY A 78 0.08 8.42 -0.63
N THR A 79 -1.02 8.69 0.07
CA THR A 79 -1.06 8.83 1.52
C THR A 79 -1.93 7.74 2.12
N GLN A 80 -1.39 6.99 3.07
CA GLN A 80 -2.15 6.06 3.90
C GLN A 80 -2.19 6.56 5.35
N VAL A 81 -3.38 6.59 5.93
CA VAL A 81 -3.61 6.91 7.34
C VAL A 81 -4.20 5.68 8.02
N TRP A 82 -3.60 5.27 9.13
CA TRP A 82 -4.09 4.15 9.93
C TRP A 82 -5.02 4.65 11.08
N PRO A 83 -5.86 3.77 11.66
CA PRO A 83 -6.76 4.15 12.75
C PRO A 83 -6.06 4.72 13.99
N ASP A 84 -4.82 4.28 14.24
CA ASP A 84 -3.95 4.76 15.31
C ASP A 84 -3.40 6.18 15.06
N LYS A 85 -3.74 6.79 13.90
CA LYS A 85 -3.24 8.09 13.42
C LYS A 85 -1.79 8.09 12.97
N SER A 86 -1.18 6.92 12.80
CA SER A 86 0.03 6.79 12.00
C SER A 86 -0.28 7.14 10.54
N GLU A 87 0.70 7.67 9.83
CA GLU A 87 0.54 8.19 8.47
C GLU A 87 1.78 7.90 7.63
N TYR A 88 1.59 7.42 6.41
CA TYR A 88 2.62 7.26 5.40
C TYR A 88 2.28 8.14 4.22
N VAL A 89 3.22 8.96 3.79
CA VAL A 89 3.14 9.78 2.58
C VAL A 89 4.33 9.42 1.71
N GLY A 90 4.11 8.81 0.55
CA GLY A 90 5.22 8.40 -0.29
C GLY A 90 4.81 7.67 -1.55
N GLN A 91 5.81 7.04 -2.14
CA GLN A 91 5.65 6.26 -3.36
C GLN A 91 5.19 4.84 -3.04
N TRP A 92 4.29 4.35 -3.88
CA TRP A 92 3.69 3.03 -3.84
C TRP A 92 3.98 2.30 -5.15
N ARG A 93 4.19 1.00 -5.06
CA ARG A 93 4.25 0.11 -6.22
C ARG A 93 3.65 -1.23 -5.85
N ASP A 94 2.65 -1.65 -6.61
CA ASP A 94 1.98 -2.92 -6.41
C ASP A 94 1.51 -3.17 -4.95
N ASP A 95 0.78 -2.20 -4.39
CA ASP A 95 0.32 -2.18 -2.99
C ASP A 95 1.40 -2.08 -1.91
N MET A 96 2.67 -1.89 -2.28
CA MET A 96 3.79 -1.76 -1.35
C MET A 96 4.36 -0.34 -1.35
N ALA A 97 4.70 0.20 -0.20
CA ALA A 97 5.51 1.40 -0.08
C ALA A 97 6.90 1.15 -0.68
N GLU A 98 7.25 1.92 -1.72
CA GLU A 98 8.51 1.76 -2.43
C GLU A 98 8.99 3.06 -3.08
N GLY A 99 10.26 3.41 -2.82
CA GLY A 99 10.86 4.69 -3.19
C GLY A 99 10.89 5.65 -2.03
N TRP A 100 11.00 6.95 -2.28
CA TRP A 100 11.02 7.96 -1.22
C TRP A 100 9.65 8.09 -0.53
N GLY A 101 9.67 8.17 0.80
CA GLY A 101 8.47 8.38 1.59
C GLY A 101 8.75 8.81 3.02
N ARG A 102 7.72 9.39 3.64
CA ARG A 102 7.72 9.89 5.01
C ARG A 102 6.65 9.16 5.81
N PHE A 103 7.06 8.47 6.86
CA PHE A 103 6.17 7.84 7.82
C PHE A 103 6.18 8.62 9.13
N LYS A 104 5.01 8.86 9.68
CA LYS A 104 4.79 9.45 10.99
C LYS A 104 4.08 8.43 11.86
N CYS A 105 4.72 8.01 12.95
CA CYS A 105 4.08 7.17 13.96
C CYS A 105 3.03 7.97 14.76
N ALA A 106 2.11 7.24 15.38
CA ALA A 106 1.10 7.79 16.29
C ALA A 106 1.69 8.59 17.47
N ASP A 107 2.89 8.23 17.94
CA ASP A 107 3.63 8.94 18.99
C ASP A 107 4.27 10.26 18.53
N GLY A 108 4.24 10.54 17.22
CA GLY A 108 4.79 11.74 16.61
C GLY A 108 6.23 11.58 16.11
N GLU A 109 6.85 10.41 16.26
CA GLU A 109 8.12 10.11 15.59
C GLU A 109 7.94 10.14 14.07
N VAL A 110 8.97 10.61 13.37
CA VAL A 110 8.93 10.76 11.91
C VAL A 110 10.17 10.10 11.32
N TYR A 111 9.93 9.18 10.41
CA TYR A 111 10.92 8.56 9.54
C TYR A 111 10.75 9.10 8.12
N GLU A 112 11.84 9.46 7.46
CA GLU A 112 11.84 9.89 6.06
C GLU A 112 13.04 9.27 5.37
N GLY A 113 12.80 8.59 4.26
CA GLY A 113 13.82 7.77 3.62
C GLY A 113 13.33 7.03 2.39
N GLU A 114 14.22 6.20 1.85
CA GLU A 114 13.91 5.22 0.82
C GLU A 114 13.21 4.00 1.44
N TRP A 115 12.17 3.52 0.78
CA TRP A 115 11.34 2.36 1.11
C TRP A 115 11.56 1.28 0.07
N LEU A 116 11.62 0.03 0.50
CA LEU A 116 11.95 -1.12 -0.36
C LEU A 116 10.86 -2.19 -0.22
N SER A 117 9.73 -1.94 -0.87
CA SER A 117 8.60 -2.87 -0.99
C SER A 117 8.01 -3.31 0.36
N ASP A 118 7.58 -2.34 1.17
CA ASP A 118 6.98 -2.57 2.49
C ASP A 118 5.44 -2.56 2.43
N GLN A 119 4.71 -3.38 3.20
CA GLN A 119 3.24 -3.54 3.11
C GLN A 119 2.48 -3.08 4.36
#